data_AF-A0A7W2IVW8-F1
#
_entry.id   AF-A0A7W2IVW8-F1
#
_cell.length_a   1.000
_cell.length_b   1.000
_cell.length_c   1.000
_cell.angle_alpha   90.00
_cell.angle_beta   90.00
_cell.angle_gamma   90.00
#
_symmetry.space_group_name_H-M   'P 1'
#
loop_
_entity.id
_entity.type
_entity.pdbx_description
1 polymer ?
#
loop_
_entity_poly.entity_id
_entity_poly.type
_entity_poly.pdbx_seq_one_letter_code
_entity_poly.pdbx_strand_id
1 'polypeptide(L)'
;CCAGRDIHDARRVAEEMGFPHYVLDYENTFREAVIDEFADSYLGGATPVPCIRCNERVKFKDLLETARDLEADCMATGHYIQRKMGPAKA
;
A
#
# COMPACT_ATOMS: atom_id res chain seq x y z
N CYS A 1 -3.18 -3.87 19.61
CA CYS A 1 -2.91 -2.49 19.14
C CYS A 1 -3.73 -2.22 17.87
N CYS A 2 -3.90 -0.97 17.45
CA CYS A 2 -4.91 -0.49 16.49
C CYS A 2 -5.09 -1.33 15.21
N ALA A 3 -4.03 -1.93 14.68
CA ALA A 3 -4.08 -2.76 13.46
C ALA A 3 -5.16 -3.87 13.50
N GLY A 4 -5.35 -4.53 14.64
CA GLY A 4 -6.39 -5.56 14.75
C GLY A 4 -7.81 -5.00 14.61
N ARG A 5 -8.04 -3.77 15.08
CA ARG A 5 -9.32 -3.07 14.92
C ARG A 5 -9.56 -2.72 13.45
N ASP A 6 -8.56 -2.15 12.78
CA ASP A 6 -8.66 -1.75 11.38
C ASP A 6 -8.92 -2.95 10.46
N ILE A 7 -8.28 -4.09 10.73
CA ILE A 7 -8.53 -5.36 10.03
C ILE A 7 -9.98 -5.82 10.21
N HIS A 8 -10.52 -5.73 11.43
CA HIS A 8 -11.91 -6.08 11.70
C HIS A 8 -12.91 -5.12 11.02
N ASP A 9 -12.60 -3.82 11.00
CA ASP A 9 -13.42 -2.83 10.31
C ASP A 9 -13.43 -3.05 8.79
N ALA A 10 -12.27 -3.31 8.19
CA ALA A 10 -12.16 -3.65 6.77
C ALA A 10 -12.93 -4.93 6.43
N ARG A 11 -12.82 -5.97 7.27
CA ARG A 11 -13.59 -7.21 7.10
C ARG A 11 -15.10 -6.96 7.15
N ARG A 12 -15.57 -6.16 8.12
CA ARG A 12 -17.01 -5.84 8.26
C ARG A 12 -17.56 -5.14 7.03
N VAL A 13 -16.82 -4.17 6.47
CA VAL A 13 -17.22 -3.48 5.24
C VAL A 13 -17.24 -4.44 4.05
N ALA A 14 -16.24 -5.32 3.93
CA ALA A 14 -16.19 -6.30 2.85
C ALA A 14 -17.34 -7.31 2.91
N GLU A 15 -17.69 -7.79 4.11
CA GLU A 15 -18.85 -8.66 4.36
C GLU A 15 -20.18 -7.97 3.98
N GLU A 16 -20.36 -6.71 4.37
CA GLU A 16 -21.55 -5.92 4.03
C GLU A 16 -21.69 -5.68 2.52
N MET A 17 -20.56 -5.50 1.83
CA MET A 17 -20.51 -5.22 0.38
C MET A 17 -20.42 -6.49 -0.48
N GLY A 18 -20.26 -7.67 0.13
CA GLY A 18 -20.27 -8.96 -0.57
C GLY A 18 -19.00 -9.29 -1.35
N PHE A 19 -17.82 -8.82 -0.92
CA PHE A 19 -16.54 -9.18 -1.56
C PHE A 19 -15.53 -9.82 -0.58
N PRO A 20 -14.60 -10.67 -1.07
CA PRO A 20 -13.59 -11.30 -0.22
C PRO A 20 -12.64 -10.29 0.43
N HIS A 21 -12.23 -10.56 1.67
CA HIS A 21 -11.26 -9.76 2.40
C HIS A 21 -9.99 -10.58 2.67
N TYR A 22 -8.84 -10.05 2.24
CA TYR A 22 -7.53 -10.67 2.45
C TYR A 22 -6.69 -9.81 3.39
N VAL A 23 -5.94 -10.47 4.28
CA VAL A 23 -4.95 -9.82 5.14
C VAL A 23 -3.57 -10.26 4.67
N LEU A 24 -2.74 -9.30 4.29
CA LEU A 24 -1.38 -9.52 3.80
C LEU A 24 -0.40 -9.02 4.85
N ASP A 25 0.55 -9.88 5.23
CA ASP A 25 1.63 -9.50 6.12
C ASP A 25 2.81 -8.96 5.30
N TYR A 26 2.97 -7.63 5.35
CA TYR A 26 4.08 -6.91 4.74
C TYR A 26 4.98 -6.24 5.79
N GLU A 27 4.99 -6.71 7.04
CA GLU A 27 5.74 -6.05 8.12
C GLU A 27 7.24 -5.97 7.82
N ASN A 28 7.86 -7.09 7.43
CA ASN A 28 9.29 -7.13 7.11
C ASN A 28 9.61 -6.29 5.86
N THR A 29 8.82 -6.44 4.79
CA THR A 29 8.98 -5.66 3.56
C THR A 29 8.84 -4.16 3.83
N PHE A 30 7.87 -3.75 4.63
CA PHE A 30 7.68 -2.35 5.00
C PHE A 30 8.83 -1.81 5.84
N ARG A 31 9.35 -2.60 6.78
CA ARG A 31 10.53 -2.21 7.57
C ARG A 31 11.72 -1.93 6.65
N GLU A 32 12.09 -2.91 5.84
CA GLU A 32 13.26 -2.84 4.96
C GLU A 32 13.11 -1.77 3.87
N ALA A 33 11.92 -1.67 3.26
CA ALA A 33 11.70 -0.77 2.13
C ALA A 33 11.36 0.67 2.53
N VAL A 34 10.98 0.93 3.79
CA VAL A 34 10.49 2.26 4.21
C VAL A 34 11.13 2.73 5.51
N ILE A 35 11.08 1.91 6.56
CA ILE A 35 11.45 2.35 7.91
C ILE A 35 12.96 2.48 8.07
N ASP A 36 13.75 1.54 7.54
CA ASP A 36 15.20 1.57 7.69
C ASP A 36 15.80 2.81 6.99
N GLU A 37 15.42 3.08 5.73
CA GLU A 37 15.82 4.31 5.01
C GLU A 37 15.36 5.59 5.73
N PHE A 38 14.14 5.57 6.28
CA PHE A 38 13.61 6.70 7.05
C PHE A 38 14.44 6.98 8.30
N ALA A 39 14.75 5.95 9.09
CA ALA A 39 15.51 6.06 10.32
C ALA A 39 16.93 6.57 10.05
N ASP A 40 17.63 5.97 9.07
CA ASP A 40 18.98 6.38 8.69
C ASP A 40 19.04 7.83 8.20
N SER A 41 18.08 8.23 7.35
CA SER A 41 17.99 9.60 6.85
C SER A 41 17.71 10.61 7.97
N TYR A 42 16.84 10.25 8.91
CA TYR A 42 16.52 11.09 10.06
C TYR A 42 17.73 11.24 10.99
N LEU A 43 18.46 10.16 11.26
CA LEU A 43 19.72 10.19 12.02
C LEU A 43 20.80 11.03 11.33
N GLY A 44 20.78 11.08 9.99
CA GLY A 44 21.60 11.96 9.16
C GLY A 44 21.22 13.44 9.19
N GLY A 45 20.21 13.84 9.97
CA GLY A 45 19.75 15.22 10.11
C GLY A 45 18.81 15.69 9.00
N ALA A 46 18.33 14.79 8.14
CA ALA A 46 17.30 15.11 7.17
C ALA A 46 15.89 15.03 7.80
N THR A 47 14.89 15.55 7.09
CA THR A 47 13.47 15.38 7.43
C THR A 47 12.77 14.56 6.34
N PRO A 48 13.00 13.24 6.29
CA PRO A 48 12.41 12.35 5.28
C PRO A 48 10.90 12.20 5.45
N VAL A 49 10.20 11.97 4.33
CA VAL A 49 8.75 11.66 4.31
C VAL A 49 8.55 10.19 3.95
N PRO A 50 8.34 9.29 4.92
CA PRO A 50 8.28 7.84 4.67
C PRO A 50 7.09 7.44 3.79
N CYS A 51 6.02 8.23 3.80
CA CYS A 51 4.83 8.00 2.98
C CYS A 51 5.12 7.98 1.48
N ILE A 52 6.16 8.70 1.02
CA ILE A 52 6.57 8.70 -0.39
C ILE A 52 7.08 7.30 -0.77
N ARG A 53 7.97 6.73 0.03
CA ARG A 53 8.52 5.38 -0.18
C ARG A 53 7.48 4.29 0.00
N CYS A 54 6.60 4.43 0.99
CA CYS A 54 5.49 3.51 1.20
C CYS A 54 4.59 3.42 -0.05
N ASN A 55 4.23 4.55 -0.64
CA ASN A 55 3.43 4.57 -1.87
C ASN A 55 4.21 3.92 -3.03
N GLU A 56 5.46 4.34 -3.25
CA GLU A 56 6.30 3.87 -4.36
C GLU A 56 6.57 2.36 -4.30
N ARG A 57 6.94 1.83 -3.14
CA ARG A 57 7.47 0.46 -2.99
C ARG A 57 6.43 -0.54 -2.49
N VAL A 58 5.56 -0.15 -1.56
CA VAL A 58 4.62 -1.10 -0.96
C VAL A 58 3.25 -1.02 -1.65
N LYS A 59 2.66 0.18 -1.72
CA LYS A 59 1.28 0.30 -2.19
C LYS A 59 1.11 0.19 -3.71
N PHE A 60 2.05 0.67 -4.51
CA PHE A 60 1.94 0.66 -5.97
C PHE A 60 2.78 -0.40 -6.66
N LYS A 61 3.69 -1.05 -5.93
CA LYS A 61 4.49 -2.17 -6.43
C LYS A 61 4.02 -3.48 -5.80
N ASP A 62 4.26 -3.71 -4.52
CA ASP A 62 3.93 -5.00 -3.89
C ASP A 62 2.43 -5.34 -3.93
N LEU A 63 1.54 -4.39 -3.58
CA LEU A 63 0.09 -4.62 -3.71
C LEU A 63 -0.38 -4.79 -5.15
N LEU A 64 0.29 -4.15 -6.11
CA LEU A 64 -0.04 -4.30 -7.53
C LEU A 64 0.38 -5.69 -8.04
N GLU A 65 1.50 -6.22 -7.54
CA GLU A 65 1.92 -7.60 -7.79
C GLU A 65 0.89 -8.58 -7.22
N THR A 66 0.44 -8.39 -5.97
CA THR A 66 -0.65 -9.23 -5.41
C THR A 66 -1.93 -9.15 -6.23
N ALA A 67 -2.32 -7.96 -6.69
CA ALA A 67 -3.51 -7.80 -7.53
C ALA A 67 -3.39 -8.59 -8.84
N ARG A 68 -2.19 -8.63 -9.43
CA ARG A 68 -1.92 -9.44 -10.64
C ARG A 68 -1.96 -10.94 -10.35
N ASP A 69 -1.41 -11.37 -9.22
CA ASP A 69 -1.45 -12.78 -8.80
C ASP A 69 -2.88 -13.26 -8.52
N LEU A 70 -3.77 -12.35 -8.14
CA LEU A 70 -5.21 -12.57 -8.02
C LEU A 70 -5.97 -12.41 -9.35
N GLU A 71 -5.26 -12.24 -10.47
CA GLU A 71 -5.82 -12.06 -11.82
C GLU A 71 -6.75 -10.84 -11.96
N ALA A 72 -6.53 -9.78 -11.17
CA ALA A 72 -7.35 -8.58 -11.22
C ALA A 72 -7.04 -7.69 -12.44
N ASP A 73 -8.08 -7.19 -13.10
CA ASP A 73 -7.95 -6.24 -14.21
C ASP A 73 -7.35 -4.88 -13.79
N CYS A 74 -7.61 -4.48 -12.54
CA CYS A 74 -7.15 -3.21 -12.00
C CYS A 74 -7.01 -3.22 -10.48
N MET A 75 -6.21 -2.29 -9.98
CA MET A 75 -6.08 -2.02 -8.55
C MET A 75 -6.64 -0.63 -8.23
N ALA A 76 -7.46 -0.55 -7.19
CA ALA A 76 -7.99 0.69 -6.64
C ALA A 76 -7.46 0.91 -5.23
N THR A 77 -7.34 2.18 -4.83
CA THR A 77 -6.91 2.59 -3.49
C THR A 77 -7.76 3.77 -3.02
N GLY A 78 -7.86 3.99 -1.71
CA GLY A 78 -8.57 5.14 -1.13
C GLY A 78 -7.85 6.49 -1.25
N HIS A 79 -6.83 6.61 -2.10
CA HIS A 79 -6.14 7.89 -2.31
C HIS A 79 -7.08 8.88 -3.03
N TYR A 80 -7.17 10.10 -2.49
CA TYR A 80 -7.89 11.19 -3.14
C TYR A 80 -7.06 11.81 -4.26
N ILE A 81 -7.04 11.14 -5.42
CA ILE A 81 -6.26 11.51 -6.60
C ILE A 81 -7.04 11.18 -7.88
N GLN A 82 -6.64 11.78 -9.00
CA GLN A 82 -7.20 11.46 -10.31
C GLN A 82 -6.12 10.84 -11.21
N ARG A 83 -6.39 9.63 -11.72
CA ARG A 83 -5.57 9.03 -12.78
C ARG A 83 -5.79 9.80 -14.09
N LYS A 84 -4.73 10.37 -14.65
CA LYS A 84 -4.75 10.94 -16.01
C LYS A 84 -4.15 9.94 -16.97
N MET A 85 -4.84 9.68 -18.09
CA MET A 85 -4.29 8.87 -19.16
C MET A 85 -3.19 9.67 -19.86
N GLY A 86 -1.97 9.13 -19.89
CA GLY A 86 -0.90 9.65 -20.74
C GLY A 86 -1.18 9.35 -22.22
N PRO A 87 -0.40 9.92 -23.14
CA PRO A 87 -0.45 9.50 -24.54
C PRO A 87 -0.21 7.98 -24.64
N ALA A 88 -0.88 7.33 -25.59
CA ALA A 88 -0.65 5.92 -25.86
C ALA A 88 0.87 5.72 -26.09
N LYS A 89 1.47 4.79 -25.36
CA LYS A 89 2.85 4.38 -25.64
C LYS A 89 2.84 3.78 -27.05
N ALA A 90 3.71 4.29 -27.92
CA ALA A 90 3.93 3.76 -29.27
C ALA A 90 4.44 2.31 -29.22
#